data_AF-A0AAU5L6L4-F1
#
_entry.id   AF-A0AAU5L6L4-F1
#
_cell.length_a   1.000
_cell.length_b   1.000
_cell.length_c   1.000
_cell.angle_alpha   90.00
_cell.angle_beta   90.00
_cell.angle_gamma   90.00
#
_symmetry.space_group_name_H-M   'P 1'
#
loop_
_entity.id
_entity.type
_entity.pdbx_description
1 polymer ?
#
loop_
_entity_poly.entity_id
_entity_poly.type
_entity_poly.pdbx_seq_one_letter_code
_entity_poly.pdbx_strand_id
1 'polypeptide(L)'
;MRETSRRITVRYSGASSGFGPLTLGQDNMIRCIRRDRPEQINKESVWPVPDGTTLTAALDAVRRLVERHDSLRTVFPPGPGPDAFPERQLVCGEGEFGVTVVDSRSTGGAAGIDALAEELGRADVAVPFDLAAGPRLRFTLLTEDDHPLRLVVVVCHAGADGAATTLLIEDWFALAAGKELPPVTARTPLEVAAVEQSDQGRRKAAAALRHWQKVLSTAPQAAFADSRITGPPDGVAAVVLRSRQAAADLLATARRTGASPSVVLLAAFAALVARRAGRGDLVMSALSANRQRAAMADHIGTLAQDALIALDTDAVDLDEVIGRAKAASLAGYWHSTLPAGAVWQLIEDVAHLRGSRFARQVVVNDLSMTIPEAMSDARPSPTSDPELTWLPDQPVAVRLMLNILRTSNSLEFALVACPQVLDREEAGRFALALPALLEAAARGPVPLAGLPALTGLGGAVRTGAWQRIENSWVDLDAVRALVVDALGTATRVDFVDGRLIARIATDDPGFTPLVAHRTVIEALPGRDTAMAPQHYVVHAAAHPAGPPCWDDATVVAEGSGRCPEIAGRLAPR
;
A
#
# COMPACT_ATOMS: atom_id res chain seq x y z
N MET A 1 -18.05 -0.47 -31.74
CA MET A 1 -17.24 0.45 -30.92
C MET A 1 -15.94 0.94 -31.58
N ARG A 2 -15.72 0.82 -32.92
CA ARG A 2 -14.45 1.24 -33.57
C ARG A 2 -14.53 2.53 -34.42
N GLU A 3 -15.68 3.17 -34.56
CA GLU A 3 -15.85 4.38 -35.41
C GLU A 3 -15.93 5.72 -34.63
N THR A 4 -15.72 5.72 -33.31
CA THR A 4 -16.03 6.85 -32.43
C THR A 4 -14.82 7.55 -31.80
N SER A 5 -13.60 7.12 -32.13
CA SER A 5 -12.36 7.70 -31.60
C SER A 5 -11.29 7.79 -32.68
N ARG A 6 -10.50 8.88 -32.69
CA ARG A 6 -9.31 9.02 -33.54
C ARG A 6 -8.04 9.13 -32.70
N ARG A 7 -6.93 8.61 -33.21
CA ARG A 7 -5.61 8.70 -32.55
C ARG A 7 -4.76 9.74 -33.26
N ILE A 8 -4.27 10.73 -32.51
CA ILE A 8 -3.36 11.77 -33.00
C ILE A 8 -1.96 11.46 -32.49
N THR A 9 -0.99 11.38 -33.39
CA THR A 9 0.42 11.20 -33.01
C THR A 9 1.04 12.56 -32.67
N VAL A 10 1.62 12.65 -31.47
CA VAL A 10 2.33 13.83 -30.96
C VAL A 10 3.82 13.48 -30.86
N ARG A 11 4.67 14.29 -31.50
CA ARG A 11 6.13 14.17 -31.39
C ARG A 11 6.65 15.11 -30.32
N TYR A 12 7.71 14.70 -29.63
CA TYR A 12 8.33 15.50 -28.58
C TYR A 12 9.85 15.51 -28.71
N SER A 13 10.48 16.58 -28.23
CA SER A 13 11.94 16.70 -28.07
C SER A 13 12.26 17.27 -26.69
N GLY A 14 12.85 16.45 -25.83
CA GLY A 14 13.21 16.81 -24.46
C GLY A 14 14.60 17.45 -24.37
N ALA A 15 14.83 18.22 -23.30
CA ALA A 15 16.08 18.94 -23.10
C ALA A 15 17.27 18.06 -22.67
N SER A 16 17.03 16.83 -22.22
CA SER A 16 18.06 15.91 -21.71
C SER A 16 17.89 14.49 -22.29
N SER A 17 18.93 13.69 -22.24
CA SER A 17 18.87 12.25 -22.47
C SER A 17 19.98 11.56 -21.68
N GLY A 18 19.84 10.26 -21.42
CA GLY A 18 20.86 9.52 -20.69
C GLY A 18 20.35 8.23 -20.09
N PHE A 19 21.25 7.46 -19.49
CA PHE A 19 20.90 6.21 -18.82
C PHE A 19 21.61 6.11 -17.48
N GLY A 20 21.05 5.31 -16.57
CA GLY A 20 21.59 5.15 -15.23
C GLY A 20 20.92 4.00 -14.48
N PRO A 21 21.35 3.72 -13.24
CA PRO A 21 20.67 2.75 -12.39
C PRO A 21 19.24 3.20 -12.10
N LEU A 22 18.34 2.25 -11.84
CA LEU A 22 17.01 2.56 -11.35
C LEU A 22 17.07 3.36 -10.04
N THR A 23 16.11 4.25 -9.83
CA THR A 23 15.83 4.76 -8.48
C THR A 23 15.23 3.66 -7.60
N LEU A 24 15.30 3.81 -6.28
CA LEU A 24 14.68 2.88 -5.34
C LEU A 24 13.16 2.76 -5.56
N GLY A 25 12.49 3.87 -5.89
CA GLY A 25 11.06 3.88 -6.20
C GLY A 25 10.75 3.16 -7.51
N GLN A 26 11.56 3.37 -8.55
CA GLN A 26 11.41 2.66 -9.83
C GLN A 26 11.58 1.15 -9.66
N ASP A 27 12.62 0.69 -8.96
CA ASP A 27 12.83 -0.73 -8.65
C ASP A 27 11.60 -1.33 -7.94
N ASN A 28 11.06 -0.61 -6.94
CA ASN A 28 9.87 -1.06 -6.23
C ASN A 28 8.65 -1.21 -7.15
N MET A 29 8.32 -0.16 -7.90
CA MET A 29 7.12 -0.16 -8.74
C MET A 29 7.22 -1.11 -9.92
N ILE A 30 8.39 -1.31 -10.50
CA ILE A 30 8.57 -2.31 -11.57
C ILE A 30 8.32 -3.73 -11.03
N ARG A 31 8.77 -4.05 -9.80
CA ARG A 31 8.44 -5.35 -9.17
C ARG A 31 6.93 -5.51 -8.98
N CYS A 32 6.24 -4.47 -8.54
CA CYS A 32 4.78 -4.47 -8.43
C CYS A 32 4.11 -4.66 -9.80
N ILE A 33 4.48 -3.89 -10.82
CA ILE A 33 3.93 -3.99 -12.19
C ILE A 33 4.08 -5.39 -12.77
N ARG A 34 5.20 -6.07 -12.50
CA ARG A 34 5.46 -7.43 -13.01
C ARG A 34 4.71 -8.52 -12.26
N ARG A 35 4.32 -8.28 -11.01
CA ARG A 35 3.65 -9.25 -10.14
C ARG A 35 2.13 -9.11 -10.17
N ASP A 36 1.67 -7.87 -10.14
CA ASP A 36 0.28 -7.51 -9.88
C ASP A 36 -0.46 -7.21 -11.20
N ARG A 37 -1.79 -7.21 -11.13
CA ARG A 37 -2.60 -6.91 -12.33
C ARG A 37 -2.51 -5.41 -12.66
N PRO A 38 -2.61 -5.00 -13.95
CA PRO A 38 -2.54 -3.60 -14.34
C PRO A 38 -3.51 -2.70 -13.57
N GLU A 39 -4.72 -3.15 -13.29
CA GLU A 39 -5.76 -2.39 -12.57
C GLU A 39 -5.39 -2.07 -11.12
N GLN A 40 -4.48 -2.84 -10.54
CA GLN A 40 -3.99 -2.61 -9.19
C GLN A 40 -2.89 -1.53 -9.16
N ILE A 41 -2.16 -1.37 -10.27
CA ILE A 41 -0.93 -0.55 -10.32
C ILE A 41 -1.06 0.68 -11.22
N ASN A 42 -1.68 0.59 -12.38
CA ASN A 42 -1.99 1.78 -13.18
C ASN A 42 -3.01 2.63 -12.41
N LYS A 43 -2.91 3.96 -12.56
CA LYS A 43 -3.88 4.90 -11.99
C LYS A 43 -4.39 5.83 -13.06
N GLU A 44 -5.72 5.93 -13.13
CA GLU A 44 -6.42 6.92 -13.90
C GLU A 44 -6.63 8.20 -13.10
N SER A 45 -6.71 9.31 -13.81
CA SER A 45 -7.17 10.58 -13.28
C SER A 45 -7.87 11.36 -14.39
N VAL A 46 -8.97 12.02 -14.06
CA VAL A 46 -9.68 12.91 -14.97
C VAL A 46 -9.32 14.35 -14.63
N TRP A 47 -8.74 15.06 -15.58
CA TRP A 47 -8.29 16.45 -15.42
C TRP A 47 -9.25 17.38 -16.17
N PRO A 48 -9.76 18.44 -15.51
CA PRO A 48 -10.49 19.48 -16.19
C PRO A 48 -9.62 20.16 -17.27
N VAL A 49 -10.25 20.58 -18.35
CA VAL A 49 -9.62 21.42 -19.38
C VAL A 49 -9.99 22.87 -19.08
N PRO A 50 -9.04 23.82 -19.05
CA PRO A 50 -9.37 25.24 -18.94
C PRO A 50 -10.33 25.72 -20.04
N ASP A 51 -11.22 26.64 -19.68
CA ASP A 51 -12.15 27.24 -20.64
C ASP A 51 -11.40 27.94 -21.78
N GLY A 52 -11.90 27.77 -23.00
CA GLY A 52 -11.30 28.35 -24.21
C GLY A 52 -10.06 27.63 -24.74
N THR A 53 -9.60 26.56 -24.10
CA THR A 53 -8.55 25.70 -24.66
C THR A 53 -9.03 25.04 -25.96
N THR A 54 -8.27 25.21 -27.04
CA THR A 54 -8.54 24.53 -28.33
C THR A 54 -7.92 23.13 -28.34
N LEU A 55 -8.36 22.23 -29.23
CA LEU A 55 -7.74 20.92 -29.40
C LEU A 55 -6.23 21.03 -29.66
N THR A 56 -5.80 21.96 -30.52
CA THR A 56 -4.38 22.20 -30.80
C THR A 56 -3.62 22.64 -29.55
N ALA A 57 -4.19 23.55 -28.75
CA ALA A 57 -3.56 23.98 -27.50
C ALA A 57 -3.48 22.85 -26.46
N ALA A 58 -4.51 22.01 -26.35
CA ALA A 58 -4.49 20.83 -25.50
C ALA A 58 -3.42 19.82 -25.91
N LEU A 59 -3.30 19.55 -27.22
CA LEU A 59 -2.26 18.66 -27.78
C LEU A 59 -0.85 19.22 -27.56
N ASP A 60 -0.68 20.53 -27.69
CA ASP A 60 0.60 21.18 -27.40
C ASP A 60 0.95 21.15 -25.90
N ALA A 61 -0.05 21.36 -25.03
CA ALA A 61 0.14 21.30 -23.59
C ALA A 61 0.59 19.91 -23.12
N VAL A 62 -0.03 18.81 -23.62
CA VAL A 62 0.44 17.45 -23.29
C VAL A 62 1.83 17.17 -23.85
N ARG A 63 2.16 17.68 -25.05
CA ARG A 63 3.52 17.59 -25.62
C ARG A 63 4.53 18.23 -24.69
N ARG A 64 4.30 19.49 -24.30
CA ARG A 64 5.16 20.27 -23.39
C ARG A 64 5.30 19.61 -22.02
N LEU A 65 4.23 19.01 -21.50
CA LEU A 65 4.27 18.27 -20.24
C LEU A 65 5.27 17.08 -20.32
N VAL A 66 5.22 16.30 -21.41
CA VAL A 66 6.14 15.17 -21.63
C VAL A 66 7.58 15.64 -21.86
N GLU A 67 7.79 16.72 -22.62
CA GLU A 67 9.14 17.28 -22.86
C GLU A 67 9.80 17.80 -21.58
N ARG A 68 8.99 18.46 -20.73
CA ARG A 68 9.43 19.12 -19.51
C ARG A 68 9.95 18.16 -18.45
N HIS A 69 9.40 16.95 -18.38
CA HIS A 69 9.63 16.01 -17.27
C HIS A 69 10.30 14.72 -17.73
N ASP A 70 11.59 14.57 -17.44
CA ASP A 70 12.42 13.41 -17.79
C ASP A 70 11.76 12.07 -17.43
N SER A 71 11.09 11.99 -16.27
CA SER A 71 10.43 10.76 -15.81
C SER A 71 9.32 10.28 -16.76
N LEU A 72 8.62 11.19 -17.44
CA LEU A 72 7.53 10.83 -18.35
C LEU A 72 8.04 10.19 -19.64
N ARG A 73 9.26 10.50 -20.03
CA ARG A 73 9.97 9.96 -21.20
C ARG A 73 11.09 8.99 -20.82
N THR A 74 11.05 8.48 -19.58
CA THR A 74 11.93 7.43 -19.10
C THR A 74 11.33 6.06 -19.42
N VAL A 75 12.16 5.16 -19.96
CA VAL A 75 11.85 3.75 -20.21
C VAL A 75 12.81 2.85 -19.43
N PHE A 76 12.47 1.57 -19.34
CA PHE A 76 13.18 0.55 -18.59
C PHE A 76 13.45 -0.65 -19.51
N PRO A 77 14.53 -0.61 -20.31
CA PRO A 77 14.89 -1.72 -21.18
C PRO A 77 15.13 -3.01 -20.37
N PRO A 78 14.72 -4.19 -20.88
CA PRO A 78 14.93 -5.45 -20.18
C PRO A 78 16.42 -5.74 -19.99
N GLY A 79 16.75 -6.45 -18.92
CA GLY A 79 18.10 -6.96 -18.70
C GLY A 79 18.49 -8.06 -19.71
N PRO A 80 19.69 -8.66 -19.57
CA PRO A 80 20.11 -9.77 -20.41
C PRO A 80 19.24 -11.02 -20.15
N GLY A 81 18.55 -11.51 -21.19
CA GLY A 81 17.73 -12.74 -21.16
C GLY A 81 16.23 -12.50 -21.30
N PRO A 82 15.44 -13.53 -21.63
CA PRO A 82 13.98 -13.44 -21.71
C PRO A 82 13.41 -13.05 -20.34
N ASP A 83 12.48 -12.08 -20.32
CA ASP A 83 11.81 -11.60 -19.10
C ASP A 83 12.74 -11.10 -17.98
N ALA A 84 13.98 -10.73 -18.30
CA ALA A 84 14.93 -10.23 -17.33
C ALA A 84 14.45 -8.91 -16.69
N PHE A 85 14.72 -8.76 -15.40
CA PHE A 85 14.40 -7.51 -14.69
C PHE A 85 15.24 -6.35 -15.25
N PRO A 86 14.65 -5.16 -15.49
CA PRO A 86 15.41 -4.04 -16.00
C PRO A 86 16.45 -3.60 -14.97
N GLU A 87 17.70 -3.49 -15.40
CA GLU A 87 18.79 -3.08 -14.50
C GLU A 87 19.00 -1.55 -14.49
N ARG A 88 18.41 -0.86 -15.48
CA ARG A 88 18.70 0.55 -15.79
C ARG A 88 17.45 1.26 -16.25
N GLN A 89 17.46 2.58 -16.06
CA GLN A 89 16.52 3.51 -16.67
C GLN A 89 17.20 4.21 -17.85
N LEU A 90 16.43 4.55 -18.87
CA LEU A 90 16.84 5.30 -20.05
C LEU A 90 15.88 6.49 -20.25
N VAL A 91 16.41 7.71 -20.18
CA VAL A 91 15.70 8.95 -20.47
C VAL A 91 15.81 9.23 -21.98
N CYS A 92 14.70 9.12 -22.70
CA CYS A 92 14.65 9.31 -24.15
C CYS A 92 14.64 10.78 -24.53
N GLY A 93 15.63 11.24 -25.30
CA GLY A 93 15.73 12.65 -25.73
C GLY A 93 14.66 13.09 -26.73
N GLU A 94 14.11 12.16 -27.51
CA GLU A 94 13.06 12.42 -28.48
C GLU A 94 12.17 11.18 -28.63
N GLY A 95 10.98 11.37 -29.19
CA GLY A 95 10.07 10.27 -29.49
C GLY A 95 8.68 10.74 -29.88
N GLU A 96 7.74 9.82 -29.87
CA GLU A 96 6.34 10.11 -30.15
C GLU A 96 5.39 9.28 -29.27
N PHE A 97 4.16 9.78 -29.12
CA PHE A 97 3.08 9.09 -28.44
C PHE A 97 1.74 9.41 -29.09
N GLY A 98 0.73 8.58 -28.81
CA GLY A 98 -0.62 8.82 -29.30
C GLY A 98 -1.50 9.47 -28.24
N VAL A 99 -2.28 10.46 -28.65
CA VAL A 99 -3.41 11.00 -27.90
C VAL A 99 -4.69 10.48 -28.54
N THR A 100 -5.52 9.78 -27.77
CA THR A 100 -6.84 9.36 -28.23
C THR A 100 -7.80 10.54 -28.10
N VAL A 101 -8.57 10.83 -29.13
CA VAL A 101 -9.63 11.86 -29.10
C VAL A 101 -10.97 11.16 -29.28
N VAL A 102 -11.88 11.37 -28.33
CA VAL A 102 -13.22 10.76 -28.30
C VAL A 102 -14.25 11.88 -28.33
N ASP A 103 -15.19 11.84 -29.29
CA ASP A 103 -16.33 12.76 -29.30
C ASP A 103 -17.42 12.24 -28.36
N SER A 104 -17.77 13.03 -27.34
CA SER A 104 -18.75 12.66 -26.32
C SER A 104 -20.13 12.32 -26.88
N ARG A 105 -20.57 12.96 -27.97
CA ARG A 105 -21.90 12.73 -28.59
C ARG A 105 -21.99 11.36 -29.25
N SER A 106 -20.86 10.79 -29.65
CA SER A 106 -20.79 9.49 -30.30
C SER A 106 -21.02 8.30 -29.34
N THR A 107 -21.11 8.57 -28.03
CA THR A 107 -21.19 7.54 -26.97
C THR A 107 -22.62 7.24 -26.49
N GLY A 108 -23.65 7.87 -27.06
CA GLY A 108 -25.05 7.54 -26.76
C GLY A 108 -25.64 8.22 -25.50
N GLY A 109 -24.94 9.17 -24.89
CA GLY A 109 -25.53 10.31 -24.18
C GLY A 109 -26.38 10.08 -22.93
N ALA A 110 -26.25 8.95 -22.20
CA ALA A 110 -27.02 8.73 -20.97
C ALA A 110 -26.24 9.06 -19.67
N ALA A 111 -24.91 8.95 -19.68
CA ALA A 111 -24.05 9.29 -18.55
C ALA A 111 -23.37 10.64 -18.81
N GLY A 112 -23.34 11.55 -17.82
CA GLY A 112 -22.69 12.85 -17.96
C GLY A 112 -21.21 12.76 -18.34
N ILE A 113 -20.63 13.86 -18.82
CA ILE A 113 -19.24 13.95 -19.32
C ILE A 113 -18.21 13.36 -18.35
N ASP A 114 -18.35 13.61 -17.05
CA ASP A 114 -17.41 13.10 -16.04
C ASP A 114 -17.49 11.57 -15.90
N ALA A 115 -18.68 10.98 -15.91
CA ALA A 115 -18.87 9.54 -15.82
C ALA A 115 -18.29 8.81 -17.05
N LEU A 116 -18.44 9.40 -18.25
CA LEU A 116 -17.82 8.89 -19.46
C LEU A 116 -16.28 8.96 -19.39
N ALA A 117 -15.73 10.07 -18.89
CA ALA A 117 -14.29 10.23 -18.72
C ALA A 117 -13.72 9.19 -17.74
N GLU A 118 -14.41 8.93 -16.63
CA GLU A 118 -14.06 7.88 -15.66
C GLU A 118 -14.14 6.47 -16.27
N GLU A 119 -15.15 6.18 -17.08
CA GLU A 119 -15.28 4.91 -17.79
C GLU A 119 -14.11 4.67 -18.74
N LEU A 120 -13.75 5.67 -19.55
CA LEU A 120 -12.60 5.62 -20.45
C LEU A 120 -11.29 5.38 -19.68
N GLY A 121 -11.12 6.04 -18.53
CA GLY A 121 -9.97 5.86 -17.66
C GLY A 121 -9.87 4.42 -17.12
N ARG A 122 -10.97 3.88 -16.58
CA ARG A 122 -11.02 2.51 -16.06
C ARG A 122 -10.71 1.46 -17.13
N ALA A 123 -11.21 1.66 -18.36
CA ALA A 123 -10.92 0.76 -19.47
C ALA A 123 -9.43 0.77 -19.85
N ASP A 124 -8.79 1.94 -19.87
CA ASP A 124 -7.39 2.09 -20.26
C ASP A 124 -6.41 1.61 -19.17
N VAL A 125 -6.80 1.73 -17.89
CA VAL A 125 -6.06 1.21 -16.71
C VAL A 125 -5.80 -0.31 -16.78
N ALA A 126 -6.76 -1.07 -17.32
CA ALA A 126 -6.65 -2.53 -17.47
C ALA A 126 -5.60 -2.98 -18.50
N VAL A 127 -5.11 -2.06 -19.34
CA VAL A 127 -4.09 -2.37 -20.36
C VAL A 127 -2.69 -2.16 -19.75
N PRO A 128 -1.79 -3.15 -19.79
CA PRO A 128 -0.41 -2.99 -19.32
C PRO A 128 0.37 -1.93 -20.09
N PHE A 129 1.29 -1.24 -19.43
CA PHE A 129 2.29 -0.43 -20.11
C PHE A 129 3.46 -1.30 -20.58
N ASP A 130 3.93 -1.07 -21.80
CA ASP A 130 5.28 -1.49 -22.18
C ASP A 130 6.28 -0.63 -21.40
N LEU A 131 7.11 -1.26 -20.58
CA LEU A 131 8.14 -0.58 -19.80
C LEU A 131 9.35 -0.21 -20.65
N ALA A 132 9.59 -0.90 -21.77
CA ALA A 132 10.76 -0.67 -22.62
C ALA A 132 10.54 0.44 -23.66
N ALA A 133 9.31 0.88 -23.88
CA ALA A 133 8.97 1.84 -24.94
C ALA A 133 7.85 2.81 -24.56
N GLY A 134 7.92 4.03 -25.14
CA GLY A 134 6.89 5.06 -25.04
C GLY A 134 6.88 5.85 -23.71
N PRO A 135 6.04 6.89 -23.59
CA PRO A 135 5.90 7.64 -22.35
C PRO A 135 5.19 6.87 -21.24
N ARG A 136 5.40 7.31 -20.00
CA ARG A 136 4.78 6.73 -18.78
C ARG A 136 3.35 7.21 -18.53
N LEU A 137 2.72 7.80 -19.53
CA LEU A 137 1.35 8.31 -19.51
C LEU A 137 0.63 7.90 -20.80
N ARG A 138 -0.67 7.66 -20.69
CA ARG A 138 -1.60 7.60 -21.82
C ARG A 138 -2.65 8.69 -21.67
N PHE A 139 -3.01 9.30 -22.79
CA PHE A 139 -3.88 10.46 -22.84
C PHE A 139 -5.10 10.17 -23.70
N THR A 140 -6.28 10.48 -23.15
CA THR A 140 -7.53 10.54 -23.90
C THR A 140 -8.18 11.90 -23.70
N LEU A 141 -8.31 12.68 -24.77
CA LEU A 141 -9.08 13.92 -24.79
C LEU A 141 -10.53 13.60 -25.13
N LEU A 142 -11.43 13.88 -24.19
CA LEU A 142 -12.87 13.86 -24.43
C LEU A 142 -13.29 15.22 -24.96
N THR A 143 -13.92 15.24 -26.13
CA THR A 143 -14.29 16.46 -26.85
C THR A 143 -15.79 16.51 -27.15
N GLU A 144 -16.28 17.69 -27.51
CA GLU A 144 -17.55 17.90 -28.19
C GLU A 144 -17.28 18.87 -29.35
N ASP A 145 -17.54 18.45 -30.60
CA ASP A 145 -17.19 19.27 -31.79
C ASP A 145 -15.72 19.74 -31.79
N ASP A 146 -14.80 18.84 -31.43
CA ASP A 146 -13.36 19.14 -31.24
C ASP A 146 -13.04 20.18 -30.14
N HIS A 147 -14.01 20.62 -29.35
CA HIS A 147 -13.77 21.38 -28.13
C HIS A 147 -13.41 20.43 -26.98
N PRO A 148 -12.20 20.50 -26.40
CA PRO A 148 -11.81 19.62 -25.29
C PRO A 148 -12.58 19.94 -24.00
N LEU A 149 -13.18 18.91 -23.42
CA LEU A 149 -13.97 19.00 -22.19
C LEU A 149 -13.24 18.42 -20.98
N ARG A 150 -12.59 17.25 -21.18
CA ARG A 150 -11.82 16.54 -20.15
C ARG A 150 -10.57 15.92 -20.77
N LEU A 151 -9.50 15.88 -19.98
CA LEU A 151 -8.31 15.08 -20.27
C LEU A 151 -8.28 13.90 -19.31
N VAL A 152 -8.48 12.69 -19.83
CA VAL A 152 -8.27 11.45 -19.09
C VAL A 152 -6.80 11.05 -19.21
N VAL A 153 -6.16 10.82 -18.09
CA VAL A 153 -4.75 10.44 -18.01
C VAL A 153 -4.64 9.12 -17.27
N VAL A 154 -3.99 8.13 -17.89
CA VAL A 154 -3.58 6.90 -17.20
C VAL A 154 -2.08 6.95 -16.98
N VAL A 155 -1.67 6.75 -15.73
CA VAL A 155 -0.31 6.87 -15.24
C VAL A 155 0.28 5.49 -14.99
N CYS A 156 1.47 5.24 -15.54
CA CYS A 156 2.31 4.12 -15.13
C CYS A 156 3.02 4.50 -13.83
N HIS A 157 2.77 3.78 -12.73
CA HIS A 157 3.34 4.10 -11.42
C HIS A 157 4.88 4.07 -11.34
N ALA A 158 5.56 3.46 -12.32
CA ALA A 158 7.02 3.56 -12.44
C ALA A 158 7.51 4.95 -12.86
N GLY A 159 6.65 5.77 -13.49
CA GLY A 159 6.98 7.13 -13.94
C GLY A 159 6.45 8.24 -13.04
N ALA A 160 5.39 8.02 -12.27
CA ALA A 160 4.84 9.01 -11.34
C ALA A 160 4.02 8.35 -10.22
N ASP A 161 4.20 8.84 -9.00
CA ASP A 161 3.33 8.55 -7.85
C ASP A 161 2.26 9.66 -7.67
N GLY A 162 1.39 9.51 -6.67
CA GLY A 162 0.28 10.44 -6.45
C GLY A 162 0.70 11.91 -6.28
N ALA A 163 1.80 12.16 -5.56
CA ALA A 163 2.33 13.51 -5.37
C ALA A 163 2.90 14.09 -6.68
N ALA A 164 3.59 13.27 -7.49
CA ALA A 164 3.99 13.69 -8.84
C ALA A 164 2.77 14.01 -9.72
N THR A 165 1.70 13.22 -9.64
CA THR A 165 0.47 13.47 -10.41
C THR A 165 -0.15 14.83 -10.08
N THR A 166 -0.12 15.27 -8.82
CA THR A 166 -0.59 16.61 -8.42
C THR A 166 0.14 17.72 -9.17
N LEU A 167 1.47 17.65 -9.21
CA LEU A 167 2.31 18.61 -9.91
C LEU A 167 2.07 18.58 -11.42
N LEU A 168 1.84 17.38 -11.99
CA LEU A 168 1.49 17.24 -13.40
C LEU A 168 0.14 17.89 -13.74
N ILE A 169 -0.84 17.83 -12.83
CA ILE A 169 -2.12 18.51 -13.00
C ILE A 169 -1.95 20.03 -12.99
N GLU A 170 -1.13 20.56 -12.08
CA GLU A 170 -0.84 22.00 -12.00
C GLU A 170 -0.13 22.50 -13.27
N ASP A 171 0.88 21.76 -13.74
CA ASP A 171 1.56 22.05 -15.00
C ASP A 171 0.60 21.97 -16.20
N TRP A 172 -0.28 20.96 -16.22
CA TRP A 172 -1.33 20.83 -17.25
C TRP A 172 -2.23 22.08 -17.28
N PHE A 173 -2.76 22.52 -16.14
CA PHE A 173 -3.62 23.70 -16.07
C PHE A 173 -2.94 24.96 -16.60
N ALA A 174 -1.67 25.17 -16.23
CA ALA A 174 -0.91 26.32 -16.71
C ALA A 174 -0.67 26.25 -18.23
N LEU A 175 -0.18 25.11 -18.72
CA LEU A 175 0.17 24.92 -20.13
C LEU A 175 -1.06 24.98 -21.04
N ALA A 176 -2.16 24.33 -20.66
CA ALA A 176 -3.41 24.32 -21.43
C ALA A 176 -4.07 25.71 -21.49
N ALA A 177 -3.82 26.57 -20.49
CA ALA A 177 -4.21 27.98 -20.49
C ALA A 177 -3.22 28.89 -21.23
N GLY A 178 -2.19 28.34 -21.90
CA GLY A 178 -1.19 29.09 -22.65
C GLY A 178 -0.17 29.85 -21.80
N LYS A 179 -0.03 29.48 -20.51
CA LYS A 179 0.96 30.11 -19.62
C LYS A 179 2.34 29.47 -19.81
N GLU A 180 3.37 30.27 -19.60
CA GLU A 180 4.74 29.78 -19.46
C GLU A 180 4.98 29.27 -18.03
N LEU A 181 5.69 28.15 -17.94
CA LEU A 181 6.09 27.55 -16.66
C LEU A 181 7.53 27.95 -16.31
N PRO A 182 7.86 28.11 -15.01
CA PRO A 182 9.24 28.33 -14.60
C PRO A 182 10.14 27.14 -14.97
N PRO A 183 11.47 27.30 -15.05
CA PRO A 183 12.38 26.17 -15.24
C PRO A 183 12.23 25.12 -14.15
N VAL A 184 12.37 23.83 -14.50
CA VAL A 184 12.39 22.75 -13.51
C VAL A 184 13.69 22.81 -12.71
N THR A 185 13.60 22.91 -11.39
CA THR A 185 14.75 22.95 -10.48
C THR A 185 14.88 21.70 -9.61
N ALA A 186 13.84 20.86 -9.60
CA ALA A 186 13.88 19.56 -8.94
C ALA A 186 14.83 18.60 -9.65
N ARG A 187 15.33 17.62 -8.91
CA ARG A 187 16.24 16.61 -9.46
C ARG A 187 15.59 15.80 -10.56
N THR A 188 16.34 15.43 -11.58
CA THR A 188 15.92 14.44 -12.58
C THR A 188 15.95 13.02 -11.99
N PRO A 189 15.26 12.03 -12.60
CA PRO A 189 15.34 10.64 -12.16
C PRO A 189 16.77 10.07 -12.11
N LEU A 190 17.65 10.49 -13.03
CA LEU A 190 19.05 10.09 -13.05
C LEU A 190 19.84 10.70 -11.88
N GLU A 191 19.58 11.96 -11.53
CA GLU A 191 20.20 12.62 -10.38
C GLU A 191 19.72 12.03 -9.05
N VAL A 192 18.43 11.67 -8.96
CA VAL A 192 17.89 10.95 -7.80
C VAL A 192 18.62 9.62 -7.61
N ALA A 193 18.74 8.83 -8.69
CA ALA A 193 19.46 7.57 -8.65
C ALA A 193 20.94 7.76 -8.24
N ALA A 194 21.61 8.79 -8.75
CA ALA A 194 22.99 9.10 -8.36
C ALA A 194 23.11 9.44 -6.86
N VAL A 195 22.16 10.18 -6.29
CA VAL A 195 22.13 10.49 -4.85
C VAL A 195 21.88 9.23 -4.02
N GLU A 196 20.97 8.37 -4.44
CA GLU A 196 20.68 7.10 -3.76
C GLU A 196 21.89 6.15 -3.77
N GLN A 197 22.66 6.15 -4.86
CA GLN A 197 23.90 5.40 -5.01
C GLN A 197 25.14 6.07 -4.40
N SER A 198 25.00 7.26 -3.80
CA SER A 198 26.10 7.86 -3.03
C SER A 198 26.35 7.10 -1.72
N ASP A 199 27.51 7.31 -1.08
CA ASP A 199 27.77 6.76 0.26
C ASP A 199 26.72 7.18 1.29
N GLN A 200 26.25 8.43 1.21
CA GLN A 200 25.21 8.93 2.10
C GLN A 200 23.87 8.23 1.83
N GLY A 201 23.50 8.04 0.56
CA GLY A 201 22.30 7.31 0.14
C GLY A 201 22.30 5.88 0.64
N ARG A 202 23.38 5.14 0.42
CA ARG A 202 23.57 3.77 0.93
C ARG A 202 23.50 3.68 2.46
N ARG A 203 24.11 4.63 3.18
CA ARG A 203 24.01 4.70 4.65
C ARG A 203 22.58 4.94 5.12
N LYS A 204 21.82 5.82 4.45
CA LYS A 204 20.40 6.06 4.74
C LYS A 204 19.56 4.80 4.53
N ALA A 205 19.73 4.12 3.39
CA ALA A 205 19.06 2.87 3.08
C ALA A 205 19.36 1.78 4.11
N ALA A 206 20.63 1.62 4.50
CA ALA A 206 21.03 0.65 5.52
C ALA A 206 20.43 0.97 6.91
N ALA A 207 20.36 2.25 7.30
CA ALA A 207 19.70 2.66 8.53
C ALA A 207 18.19 2.36 8.51
N ALA A 208 17.54 2.60 7.36
CA ALA A 208 16.14 2.29 7.17
C ALA A 208 15.87 0.78 7.26
N LEU A 209 16.71 -0.07 6.65
CA LEU A 209 16.61 -1.53 6.76
C LEU A 209 16.77 -2.01 8.21
N ARG A 210 17.73 -1.46 8.96
CA ARG A 210 17.89 -1.79 10.40
C ARG A 210 16.66 -1.41 11.22
N HIS A 211 16.06 -0.25 10.93
CA HIS A 211 14.82 0.16 11.58
C HIS A 211 13.68 -0.82 11.28
N TRP A 212 13.47 -1.17 10.00
CA TRP A 212 12.49 -2.17 9.59
C TRP A 212 12.72 -3.52 10.24
N GLN A 213 13.96 -3.99 10.27
CA GLN A 213 14.33 -5.24 10.92
C GLN A 213 13.94 -5.22 12.40
N LYS A 214 14.27 -4.13 13.11
CA LYS A 214 13.92 -3.97 14.53
C LYS A 214 12.40 -4.09 14.73
N VAL A 215 11.60 -3.40 13.90
CA VAL A 215 10.14 -3.47 13.97
C VAL A 215 9.65 -4.89 13.68
N LEU A 216 10.02 -5.47 12.53
CA LEU A 216 9.51 -6.77 12.09
C LEU A 216 9.91 -7.93 13.03
N SER A 217 11.06 -7.83 13.70
CA SER A 217 11.54 -8.85 14.64
C SER A 217 10.72 -8.89 15.94
N THR A 218 10.05 -7.80 16.31
CA THR A 218 9.31 -7.68 17.58
C THR A 218 7.86 -7.25 17.41
N ALA A 219 7.39 -7.10 16.18
CA ALA A 219 6.00 -6.75 15.87
C ALA A 219 5.12 -8.00 15.92
N PRO A 220 3.83 -7.87 16.18
CA PRO A 220 2.94 -8.97 15.83
C PRO A 220 2.95 -9.33 14.36
N GLN A 221 2.67 -10.59 14.05
CA GLN A 221 2.54 -11.03 12.66
C GLN A 221 1.38 -10.33 11.92
N ALA A 222 0.28 -10.07 12.63
CA ALA A 222 -0.96 -9.51 12.11
C ALA A 222 -1.61 -8.56 13.12
N ALA A 223 -2.30 -7.53 12.62
CA ALA A 223 -3.09 -6.63 13.46
C ALA A 223 -4.35 -7.36 13.94
N PHE A 224 -5.09 -7.95 13.01
CA PHE A 224 -6.31 -8.70 13.27
C PHE A 224 -6.02 -10.20 13.37
N ALA A 225 -6.38 -10.76 14.52
CA ALA A 225 -6.45 -12.18 14.78
C ALA A 225 -7.91 -12.51 15.07
N ASP A 226 -8.66 -12.82 14.01
CA ASP A 226 -10.11 -12.96 14.01
C ASP A 226 -10.51 -14.26 13.31
N SER A 227 -11.43 -15.03 13.92
CA SER A 227 -11.89 -16.32 13.39
C SER A 227 -12.63 -16.22 12.06
N ARG A 228 -13.04 -15.02 11.65
CA ARG A 228 -13.62 -14.78 10.32
C ARG A 228 -12.57 -14.75 9.20
N ILE A 229 -11.29 -14.68 9.53
CA ILE A 229 -10.19 -14.72 8.56
C ILE A 229 -9.96 -16.17 8.15
N THR A 230 -10.38 -16.52 6.94
CA THR A 230 -10.28 -17.89 6.38
C THR A 230 -9.31 -18.00 5.21
N GLY A 231 -8.72 -16.90 4.75
CA GLY A 231 -7.81 -16.85 3.62
C GLY A 231 -7.45 -15.42 3.23
N PRO A 232 -6.87 -15.17 2.05
CA PRO A 232 -6.57 -13.81 1.59
C PRO A 232 -7.85 -12.97 1.46
N PRO A 233 -7.74 -11.63 1.56
CA PRO A 233 -8.88 -10.75 1.34
C PRO A 233 -9.38 -10.87 -0.11
N ASP A 234 -10.69 -10.99 -0.28
CA ASP A 234 -11.40 -10.97 -1.56
C ASP A 234 -12.58 -9.99 -1.46
N GLY A 235 -12.94 -9.34 -2.58
CA GLY A 235 -14.07 -8.43 -2.70
C GLY A 235 -14.14 -7.37 -1.59
N VAL A 236 -13.21 -6.41 -1.58
CA VAL A 236 -13.11 -5.45 -0.48
C VAL A 236 -13.96 -4.22 -0.78
N ALA A 237 -15.03 -4.01 0.00
CA ALA A 237 -15.88 -2.84 -0.11
C ALA A 237 -15.16 -1.58 0.39
N ALA A 238 -15.49 -0.44 -0.21
CA ALA A 238 -15.04 0.87 0.26
C ALA A 238 -16.24 1.75 0.62
N VAL A 239 -16.17 2.38 1.79
CA VAL A 239 -17.12 3.43 2.19
C VAL A 239 -16.40 4.76 2.23
N VAL A 240 -16.93 5.74 1.50
CA VAL A 240 -16.49 7.13 1.54
C VAL A 240 -17.31 7.87 2.57
N LEU A 241 -16.63 8.58 3.48
CA LEU A 241 -17.26 9.48 4.42
C LEU A 241 -16.81 10.91 4.15
N ARG A 242 -17.77 11.85 4.19
CA ARG A 242 -17.54 13.28 4.01
C ARG A 242 -18.23 14.05 5.12
N SER A 243 -17.52 14.95 5.81
CA SER A 243 -18.08 15.68 6.95
C SER A 243 -17.40 17.03 7.17
N ARG A 244 -18.19 18.10 7.25
CA ARG A 244 -17.67 19.45 7.56
C ARG A 244 -17.44 19.60 9.05
N GLN A 245 -18.36 19.10 9.86
CA GLN A 245 -18.22 19.10 11.32
C GLN A 245 -16.95 18.35 11.75
N ALA A 246 -16.69 17.17 11.19
CA ALA A 246 -15.48 16.42 11.53
C ALA A 246 -14.17 17.13 11.14
N ALA A 247 -14.17 17.94 10.07
CA ALA A 247 -13.02 18.79 9.74
C ALA A 247 -12.78 19.86 10.81
N ALA A 248 -13.85 20.50 11.30
CA ALA A 248 -13.76 21.49 12.37
C ALA A 248 -13.25 20.86 13.67
N ASP A 249 -13.76 19.68 14.02
CA ASP A 249 -13.37 18.94 15.21
C ASP A 249 -11.93 18.43 15.13
N LEU A 250 -11.49 17.98 13.95
CA LEU A 250 -10.10 17.64 13.67
C LEU A 250 -9.16 18.83 13.92
N LEU A 251 -9.51 20.00 13.38
CA LEU A 251 -8.72 21.23 13.58
C LEU A 251 -8.76 21.73 15.03
N ALA A 252 -9.87 21.57 15.74
CA ALA A 252 -9.97 21.89 17.16
C ALA A 252 -9.07 20.97 17.99
N THR A 253 -9.12 19.66 17.74
CA THR A 253 -8.27 18.67 18.41
C THR A 253 -6.79 18.90 18.12
N ALA A 254 -6.42 19.15 16.86
CA ALA A 254 -5.06 19.47 16.45
C ALA A 254 -4.53 20.71 17.19
N ARG A 255 -5.32 21.79 17.26
CA ARG A 255 -4.98 23.00 18.01
C ARG A 255 -4.81 22.73 19.51
N ARG A 256 -5.72 21.97 20.11
CA ARG A 256 -5.70 21.65 21.54
C ARG A 256 -4.49 20.80 21.95
N THR A 257 -4.10 19.85 21.09
CA THR A 257 -3.02 18.90 21.37
C THR A 257 -1.65 19.34 20.83
N GLY A 258 -1.60 20.37 19.98
CA GLY A 258 -0.36 20.80 19.31
C GLY A 258 0.16 19.80 18.26
N ALA A 259 -0.67 18.83 17.84
CA ALA A 259 -0.38 17.87 16.79
C ALA A 259 -0.88 18.36 15.42
N SER A 260 -0.37 17.78 14.33
CA SER A 260 -0.92 18.04 13.00
C SER A 260 -2.22 17.23 12.78
N PRO A 261 -3.12 17.68 11.88
CA PRO A 261 -4.33 16.94 11.53
C PRO A 261 -4.05 15.48 11.14
N SER A 262 -3.02 15.21 10.33
CA SER A 262 -2.65 13.84 9.93
C SER A 262 -2.24 12.96 11.13
N VAL A 263 -1.54 13.52 12.12
CA VAL A 263 -1.17 12.77 13.35
C VAL A 263 -2.40 12.48 14.20
N VAL A 264 -3.32 13.43 14.33
CA VAL A 264 -4.58 13.22 15.05
C VAL A 264 -5.42 12.12 14.38
N LEU A 265 -5.57 12.16 13.05
CA LEU A 265 -6.27 11.12 12.30
C LEU A 265 -5.60 9.75 12.41
N LEU A 266 -4.27 9.68 12.31
CA LEU A 266 -3.52 8.45 12.48
C LEU A 266 -3.73 7.84 13.86
N ALA A 267 -3.69 8.65 14.92
CA ALA A 267 -3.90 8.22 16.30
C ALA A 267 -5.35 7.74 16.54
N ALA A 268 -6.33 8.52 16.08
CA ALA A 268 -7.74 8.17 16.20
C ALA A 268 -8.05 6.87 15.44
N PHE A 269 -7.57 6.74 14.20
CA PHE A 269 -7.70 5.49 13.43
C PHE A 269 -7.03 4.32 14.13
N ALA A 270 -5.79 4.48 14.63
CA ALA A 270 -5.08 3.43 15.34
C ALA A 270 -5.83 2.96 16.60
N ALA A 271 -6.42 3.89 17.38
CA ALA A 271 -7.20 3.55 18.56
C ALA A 271 -8.45 2.72 18.21
N LEU A 272 -9.14 3.05 17.12
CA LEU A 272 -10.29 2.28 16.62
C LEU A 272 -9.86 0.89 16.10
N VAL A 273 -8.72 0.81 15.40
CA VAL A 273 -8.13 -0.44 14.94
C VAL A 273 -7.74 -1.32 16.12
N ALA A 274 -7.05 -0.77 17.12
CA ALA A 274 -6.64 -1.46 18.34
C ALA A 274 -7.84 -2.04 19.08
N ARG A 275 -8.92 -1.24 19.20
CA ARG A 275 -10.19 -1.68 19.76
C ARG A 275 -10.74 -2.89 19.02
N ARG A 276 -10.88 -2.80 17.69
CA ARG A 276 -11.42 -3.90 16.87
C ARG A 276 -10.51 -5.14 16.89
N ALA A 277 -9.20 -4.94 16.88
CA ALA A 277 -8.19 -5.99 16.92
C ALA A 277 -8.04 -6.66 18.30
N GLY A 278 -8.56 -6.03 19.36
CA GLY A 278 -8.45 -6.52 20.73
C GLY A 278 -7.01 -6.55 21.23
N ARG A 279 -6.21 -5.53 20.88
CA ARG A 279 -4.79 -5.38 21.27
C ARG A 279 -4.33 -3.93 21.16
N GLY A 280 -3.37 -3.52 21.99
CA GLY A 280 -2.80 -2.17 21.96
C GLY A 280 -1.59 -1.99 21.05
N ASP A 281 -0.82 -3.06 20.80
CA ASP A 281 0.41 -3.03 20.02
C ASP A 281 0.16 -3.25 18.52
N LEU A 282 0.26 -2.18 17.74
CA LEU A 282 -0.03 -2.18 16.30
C LEU A 282 1.22 -1.89 15.46
N VAL A 283 1.29 -2.53 14.30
CA VAL A 283 2.16 -2.10 13.20
C VAL A 283 1.30 -1.85 11.98
N MET A 284 1.25 -0.58 11.58
CA MET A 284 0.54 -0.13 10.38
C MET A 284 1.54 0.26 9.30
N SER A 285 1.18 0.08 8.04
CA SER A 285 1.92 0.66 6.92
C SER A 285 1.35 2.01 6.57
N ALA A 286 2.16 3.07 6.63
CA ALA A 286 1.80 4.38 6.13
C ALA A 286 2.51 4.65 4.81
N LEU A 287 1.82 5.17 3.81
CA LEU A 287 2.45 5.54 2.53
C LEU A 287 3.20 6.86 2.71
N SER A 288 4.50 6.86 2.44
CA SER A 288 5.36 8.04 2.53
C SER A 288 5.71 8.53 1.14
N ALA A 289 5.37 9.79 0.82
CA ALA A 289 5.72 10.39 -0.47
C ALA A 289 7.23 10.64 -0.64
N ASN A 290 8.03 10.56 0.43
CA ASN A 290 9.50 10.73 0.42
C ASN A 290 9.99 12.08 -0.16
N ARG A 291 9.18 13.15 -0.07
CA ARG A 291 9.47 14.50 -0.57
C ARG A 291 9.81 15.51 0.52
N GLN A 292 10.31 15.07 1.68
CA GLN A 292 10.55 15.98 2.83
C GLN A 292 11.74 16.94 2.62
N ARG A 293 12.53 16.77 1.55
CA ARG A 293 13.67 17.63 1.21
C ARG A 293 13.30 18.55 0.06
N ALA A 294 13.67 19.82 0.13
CA ALA A 294 13.36 20.83 -0.89
C ALA A 294 13.69 20.39 -2.32
N ALA A 295 14.87 19.80 -2.54
CA ALA A 295 15.29 19.31 -3.86
C ALA A 295 14.44 18.15 -4.44
N MET A 296 13.54 17.58 -3.65
CA MET A 296 12.61 16.52 -4.05
C MET A 296 11.16 17.00 -4.10
N ALA A 297 10.85 18.20 -3.60
CA ALA A 297 9.47 18.69 -3.47
C ALA A 297 8.73 18.64 -4.80
N ASP A 298 9.36 19.17 -5.86
CA ASP A 298 8.77 19.26 -7.20
C ASP A 298 9.26 18.14 -8.14
N HIS A 299 9.81 17.05 -7.59
CA HIS A 299 10.29 15.94 -8.41
C HIS A 299 9.12 15.15 -9.01
N ILE A 300 9.05 15.12 -10.34
CA ILE A 300 8.22 14.19 -11.09
C ILE A 300 8.92 12.84 -11.19
N GLY A 301 8.34 11.85 -10.53
CA GLY A 301 8.85 10.49 -10.46
C GLY A 301 8.11 9.69 -9.41
N THR A 302 8.48 8.43 -9.26
CA THR A 302 7.94 7.57 -8.21
C THR A 302 8.92 7.49 -7.05
N LEU A 303 8.50 7.98 -5.90
CA LEU A 303 9.26 7.99 -4.65
C LEU A 303 8.47 7.35 -3.50
N ALA A 304 7.15 7.19 -3.67
CA ALA A 304 6.27 6.66 -2.66
C ALA A 304 6.68 5.24 -2.22
N GLN A 305 6.86 5.05 -0.92
CA GLN A 305 7.16 3.75 -0.32
C GLN A 305 6.48 3.62 1.04
N ASP A 306 6.35 2.39 1.51
CA ASP A 306 5.84 2.14 2.85
C ASP A 306 6.78 2.68 3.94
N ALA A 307 6.17 3.16 5.00
CA ALA A 307 6.76 3.40 6.31
C ALA A 307 6.06 2.49 7.32
N LEU A 308 6.81 1.77 8.16
CA LEU A 308 6.21 1.03 9.27
C LEU A 308 5.99 1.97 10.45
N ILE A 309 4.73 2.09 10.87
CA ILE A 309 4.33 2.82 12.07
C ILE A 309 4.05 1.80 13.17
N ALA A 310 5.05 1.54 14.00
CA ALA A 310 4.90 0.74 15.21
C ALA A 310 4.39 1.62 16.35
N LEU A 311 3.16 1.37 16.79
CA LEU A 311 2.44 2.21 17.74
C LEU A 311 1.83 1.35 18.85
N ASP A 312 2.15 1.71 20.10
CA ASP A 312 1.47 1.21 21.28
C ASP A 312 0.34 2.16 21.68
N THR A 313 -0.87 1.66 21.59
CA THR A 313 -2.12 2.37 21.92
C THR A 313 -2.64 2.06 23.33
N ASP A 314 -1.93 1.24 24.13
CA ASP A 314 -2.24 1.03 25.54
C ASP A 314 -1.87 2.30 26.34
N ALA A 315 -2.83 3.20 26.42
CA ALA A 315 -2.72 4.52 27.01
C ALA A 315 -4.00 4.88 27.78
N VAL A 316 -3.94 5.93 28.62
CA VAL A 316 -5.11 6.33 29.42
C VAL A 316 -6.18 6.99 28.54
N ASP A 317 -5.75 7.87 27.64
CA ASP A 317 -6.62 8.64 26.76
C ASP A 317 -6.02 8.82 25.35
N LEU A 318 -6.83 9.38 24.46
CA LEU A 318 -6.46 9.63 23.07
C LEU A 318 -5.31 10.65 22.93
N ASP A 319 -5.15 11.60 23.84
CA ASP A 319 -4.09 12.62 23.73
C ASP A 319 -2.71 11.98 23.91
N GLU A 320 -2.60 11.03 24.83
CA GLU A 320 -1.39 10.22 24.97
C GLU A 320 -1.12 9.39 23.71
N VAL A 321 -2.15 8.78 23.09
CA VAL A 321 -2.00 8.07 21.80
C VAL A 321 -1.56 9.01 20.69
N ILE A 322 -2.08 10.24 20.64
CA ILE A 322 -1.66 11.29 19.68
C ILE A 322 -0.17 11.61 19.86
N GLY A 323 0.29 11.77 21.09
CA GLY A 323 1.71 11.97 21.40
C GLY A 323 2.59 10.82 20.92
N ARG A 324 2.19 9.57 21.20
CA ARG A 324 2.90 8.36 20.74
C ARG A 324 2.89 8.21 19.22
N ALA A 325 1.76 8.49 18.57
CA ALA A 325 1.60 8.45 17.11
C ALA A 325 2.48 9.50 16.40
N LYS A 326 2.66 10.69 17.00
CA LYS A 326 3.61 11.70 16.51
C LYS A 326 5.03 11.15 16.47
N ALA A 327 5.50 10.55 17.56
CA ALA A 327 6.85 9.98 17.64
C ALA A 327 7.02 8.78 16.68
N ALA A 328 6.03 7.88 16.64
CA ALA A 328 6.05 6.71 15.77
C ALA A 328 6.04 7.09 14.28
N SER A 329 5.22 8.06 13.89
CA SER A 329 5.15 8.53 12.49
C SER A 329 6.45 9.19 12.03
N LEU A 330 7.06 10.05 12.86
CA LEU A 330 8.37 10.63 12.56
C LEU A 330 9.46 9.56 12.38
N ALA A 331 9.49 8.56 13.26
CA ALA A 331 10.45 7.45 13.15
C ALA A 331 10.23 6.62 11.88
N GLY A 332 8.98 6.31 11.54
CA GLY A 332 8.62 5.56 10.34
C GLY A 332 8.97 6.32 9.05
N TYR A 333 8.54 7.58 8.93
CA TYR A 333 8.80 8.40 7.74
C TYR A 333 10.28 8.74 7.54
N TRP A 334 11.07 8.82 8.62
CA TRP A 334 12.52 9.01 8.49
C TRP A 334 13.21 7.81 7.82
N HIS A 335 12.63 6.62 7.96
CA HIS A 335 13.15 5.34 7.49
C HIS A 335 12.32 4.73 6.33
N SER A 336 11.63 5.56 5.54
CA SER A 336 10.78 5.11 4.43
C SER A 336 11.45 5.11 3.05
N THR A 337 12.77 5.34 2.96
CA THR A 337 13.53 5.27 1.70
C THR A 337 14.36 4.00 1.70
N LEU A 338 13.96 2.98 0.94
CA LEU A 338 14.46 1.61 1.07
C LEU A 338 14.64 0.91 -0.28
N PRO A 339 15.66 0.03 -0.40
CA PRO A 339 15.77 -0.85 -1.55
C PRO A 339 14.75 -1.98 -1.45
N ALA A 340 13.79 -2.01 -2.38
CA ALA A 340 12.65 -2.93 -2.32
C ALA A 340 13.06 -4.40 -2.27
N GLY A 341 14.03 -4.81 -3.11
CA GLY A 341 14.56 -6.18 -3.08
C GLY A 341 15.11 -6.61 -1.71
N ALA A 342 15.79 -5.70 -1.00
CA ALA A 342 16.31 -5.99 0.33
C ALA A 342 15.21 -6.03 1.41
N VAL A 343 14.15 -5.22 1.27
CA VAL A 343 13.00 -5.26 2.17
C VAL A 343 12.25 -6.59 2.05
N TRP A 344 12.02 -7.08 0.84
CA TRP A 344 11.39 -8.39 0.63
C TRP A 344 12.23 -9.50 1.25
N GLN A 345 13.55 -9.52 0.99
CA GLN A 345 14.44 -10.50 1.61
C GLN A 345 14.42 -10.40 3.14
N LEU A 346 14.39 -9.18 3.70
CA LEU A 346 14.30 -8.96 5.14
C LEU A 346 12.99 -9.52 5.73
N ILE A 347 11.85 -9.32 5.07
CA ILE A 347 10.56 -9.87 5.49
C ILE A 347 10.61 -11.40 5.50
N GLU A 348 11.17 -12.02 4.46
CA GLU A 348 11.29 -13.48 4.38
C GLU A 348 12.30 -14.05 5.39
N ASP A 349 13.44 -13.38 5.61
CA ASP A 349 14.43 -13.78 6.61
C ASP A 349 13.85 -13.71 8.03
N VAL A 350 13.12 -12.63 8.36
CA VAL A 350 12.44 -12.51 9.65
C VAL A 350 11.32 -13.54 9.75
N ALA A 351 10.56 -13.80 8.68
CA ALA A 351 9.50 -14.80 8.68
C ALA A 351 10.05 -16.20 8.96
N HIS A 352 11.15 -16.58 8.31
CA HIS A 352 11.87 -17.82 8.58
C HIS A 352 12.25 -17.91 10.06
N LEU A 353 12.96 -16.94 10.60
CA LEU A 353 13.41 -17.03 12.00
C LEU A 353 12.26 -17.09 12.99
N ARG A 354 11.20 -16.29 12.79
CA ARG A 354 10.07 -16.21 13.71
C ARG A 354 9.04 -17.32 13.54
N GLY A 355 8.96 -17.94 12.37
CA GLY A 355 7.84 -18.83 12.02
C GLY A 355 6.57 -18.09 11.63
N SER A 356 6.62 -16.78 11.43
CA SER A 356 5.45 -15.96 11.15
C SER A 356 5.77 -14.86 10.17
N ARG A 357 4.91 -14.66 9.18
CA ARG A 357 5.10 -13.62 8.16
C ARG A 357 4.35 -12.35 8.53
N PHE A 358 4.97 -11.18 8.32
CA PHE A 358 4.29 -9.90 8.49
C PHE A 358 3.17 -9.75 7.45
N ALA A 359 1.92 -9.65 7.92
CA ALA A 359 0.73 -9.71 7.08
C ALA A 359 0.31 -8.37 6.46
N ARG A 360 0.93 -7.24 6.83
CA ARG A 360 0.64 -5.89 6.30
C ARG A 360 -0.88 -5.59 6.20
N GLN A 361 -1.64 -5.86 7.27
CA GLN A 361 -3.10 -5.85 7.23
C GLN A 361 -3.74 -4.45 7.30
N VAL A 362 -3.07 -3.49 7.93
CA VAL A 362 -3.59 -2.14 8.21
C VAL A 362 -2.74 -1.11 7.47
N VAL A 363 -3.38 -0.32 6.61
CA VAL A 363 -2.70 0.67 5.78
C VAL A 363 -3.32 2.05 5.96
N VAL A 364 -2.49 3.08 6.04
CA VAL A 364 -2.92 4.48 6.07
C VAL A 364 -2.27 5.21 4.91
N ASN A 365 -3.07 5.85 4.08
CA ASN A 365 -2.61 6.57 2.90
C ASN A 365 -3.19 7.98 2.94
N ASP A 366 -2.36 8.95 3.29
CA ASP A 366 -2.77 10.36 3.30
C ASP A 366 -2.54 10.98 1.93
N LEU A 367 -3.63 11.10 1.16
CA LEU A 367 -3.70 11.70 -0.17
C LEU A 367 -4.22 13.13 -0.12
N SER A 368 -4.43 13.70 1.07
CA SER A 368 -5.05 15.03 1.21
C SER A 368 -4.22 16.16 0.61
N MET A 369 -2.92 15.93 0.45
CA MET A 369 -1.98 16.86 -0.21
C MET A 369 -1.69 16.48 -1.67
N THR A 370 -2.28 15.38 -2.18
CA THR A 370 -2.04 14.91 -3.55
C THR A 370 -3.16 15.29 -4.53
N ILE A 371 -4.10 16.13 -4.08
CA ILE A 371 -5.15 16.71 -4.92
C ILE A 371 -4.93 18.22 -4.92
N PRO A 372 -4.83 18.89 -6.10
CA PRO A 372 -4.66 20.34 -6.13
C PRO A 372 -5.77 21.05 -5.36
N GLU A 373 -5.42 22.11 -4.62
CA GLU A 373 -6.34 22.81 -3.73
C GLU A 373 -7.59 23.30 -4.47
N ALA A 374 -7.42 23.87 -5.68
CA ALA A 374 -8.53 24.31 -6.51
C ALA A 374 -9.52 23.17 -6.88
N MET A 375 -9.01 21.96 -7.15
CA MET A 375 -9.87 20.79 -7.42
C MET A 375 -10.55 20.30 -6.16
N SER A 376 -9.82 20.29 -5.04
CA SER A 376 -10.37 19.92 -3.73
C SER A 376 -11.51 20.86 -3.31
N ASP A 377 -11.32 22.17 -3.50
CA ASP A 377 -12.32 23.20 -3.15
C ASP A 377 -13.52 23.25 -4.09
N ALA A 378 -13.33 22.88 -5.36
CA ALA A 378 -14.44 22.75 -6.31
C ALA A 378 -15.36 21.54 -6.02
N ARG A 379 -14.97 20.61 -5.14
CA ARG A 379 -15.82 19.47 -4.78
C ARG A 379 -17.10 19.96 -4.08
N PRO A 380 -18.28 19.46 -4.48
CA PRO A 380 -19.56 19.84 -3.86
C PRO A 380 -19.55 19.62 -2.35
N SER A 381 -20.28 20.42 -1.58
CA SER A 381 -20.48 20.11 -0.16
C SER A 381 -21.24 18.79 0.03
N PRO A 382 -21.02 18.06 1.13
CA PRO A 382 -21.77 16.84 1.40
C PRO A 382 -23.26 17.16 1.60
N THR A 383 -24.14 16.28 1.14
CA THR A 383 -25.60 16.49 1.19
C THR A 383 -26.20 16.24 2.57
N SER A 384 -25.51 15.44 3.40
CA SER A 384 -25.74 15.25 4.84
C SER A 384 -24.41 15.39 5.58
N ASP A 385 -24.42 15.56 6.91
CA ASP A 385 -23.19 15.63 7.69
C ASP A 385 -23.25 14.69 8.90
N PRO A 386 -22.53 13.54 8.89
CA PRO A 386 -21.71 13.03 7.79
C PRO A 386 -22.53 12.49 6.60
N GLU A 387 -21.93 12.52 5.40
CA GLU A 387 -22.42 11.84 4.18
C GLU A 387 -21.62 10.54 3.98
N LEU A 388 -22.33 9.43 3.78
CA LEU A 388 -21.75 8.11 3.56
C LEU A 388 -22.15 7.59 2.19
N THR A 389 -21.15 7.21 1.39
CA THR A 389 -21.35 6.62 0.06
C THR A 389 -20.56 5.34 -0.05
N TRP A 390 -21.24 4.25 -0.42
CA TRP A 390 -20.58 2.98 -0.70
C TRP A 390 -20.13 2.94 -2.15
N LEU A 391 -18.89 2.54 -2.36
CA LEU A 391 -18.34 2.27 -3.68
C LEU A 391 -18.45 0.76 -3.99
N PRO A 392 -18.36 0.38 -5.28
CA PRO A 392 -18.20 -1.01 -5.68
C PRO A 392 -16.97 -1.66 -5.04
N ASP A 393 -17.02 -2.98 -4.90
CA ASP A 393 -15.90 -3.75 -4.36
C ASP A 393 -14.65 -3.59 -5.24
N GLN A 394 -13.50 -3.45 -4.57
CA GLN A 394 -12.22 -3.28 -5.23
C GLN A 394 -11.31 -4.49 -4.98
N PRO A 395 -10.49 -4.89 -5.98
CA PRO A 395 -9.55 -6.00 -5.84
C PRO A 395 -8.28 -5.55 -5.09
N VAL A 396 -8.42 -4.98 -3.90
CA VAL A 396 -7.31 -4.51 -3.07
C VAL A 396 -6.96 -5.56 -2.03
N ALA A 397 -5.72 -6.04 -2.05
CA ALA A 397 -5.23 -7.06 -1.13
C ALA A 397 -4.86 -6.47 0.26
N VAL A 398 -5.85 -5.93 0.98
CA VAL A 398 -5.68 -5.35 2.33
C VAL A 398 -6.87 -5.72 3.23
N ARG A 399 -6.65 -5.80 4.55
CA ARG A 399 -7.76 -6.03 5.51
C ARG A 399 -8.46 -4.73 5.86
N LEU A 400 -7.69 -3.69 6.10
CA LEU A 400 -8.21 -2.37 6.41
C LEU A 400 -7.28 -1.30 5.85
N MET A 401 -7.82 -0.37 5.08
CA MET A 401 -7.06 0.77 4.57
C MET A 401 -7.87 2.05 4.73
N LEU A 402 -7.22 3.08 5.29
CA LEU A 402 -7.76 4.44 5.36
C LEU A 402 -7.05 5.30 4.31
N ASN A 403 -7.78 5.71 3.28
CA ASN A 403 -7.33 6.73 2.33
C ASN A 403 -7.91 8.09 2.75
N ILE A 404 -7.07 9.00 3.23
CA ILE A 404 -7.49 10.36 3.60
C ILE A 404 -7.41 11.20 2.33
N LEU A 405 -8.54 11.75 1.89
CA LEU A 405 -8.65 12.45 0.60
C LEU A 405 -8.66 13.97 0.77
N ARG A 406 -9.17 14.46 1.89
CA ARG A 406 -9.27 15.89 2.21
C ARG A 406 -9.36 16.09 3.72
N THR A 407 -8.73 17.14 4.23
CA THR A 407 -8.76 17.49 5.66
C THR A 407 -9.21 18.94 5.92
N SER A 408 -9.19 19.81 4.90
CA SER A 408 -9.62 21.20 4.97
C SER A 408 -11.06 21.37 4.47
N ASN A 409 -11.85 22.24 5.13
CA ASN A 409 -13.26 22.57 4.83
C ASN A 409 -14.28 21.41 4.95
N SER A 410 -13.86 20.19 4.63
CA SER A 410 -14.57 18.93 4.76
C SER A 410 -13.54 17.81 4.95
N LEU A 411 -13.74 16.95 5.94
CA LEU A 411 -12.96 15.74 6.13
C LEU A 411 -13.54 14.70 5.19
N GLU A 412 -12.74 14.27 4.21
CA GLU A 412 -13.13 13.23 3.26
C GLU A 412 -12.13 12.07 3.37
N PHE A 413 -12.63 10.86 3.58
CA PHE A 413 -11.80 9.66 3.53
C PHE A 413 -12.57 8.47 2.95
N ALA A 414 -11.84 7.53 2.36
CA ALA A 414 -12.35 6.23 1.99
C ALA A 414 -11.79 5.16 2.93
N LEU A 415 -12.68 4.41 3.56
CA LEU A 415 -12.34 3.23 4.36
C LEU A 415 -12.59 1.98 3.51
N VAL A 416 -11.51 1.31 3.15
CA VAL A 416 -11.52 0.01 2.45
C VAL A 416 -11.44 -1.06 3.54
N ALA A 417 -12.46 -1.92 3.65
CA ALA A 417 -12.58 -2.86 4.76
C ALA A 417 -12.97 -4.26 4.28
N CYS A 418 -12.14 -5.25 4.62
CA CYS A 418 -12.38 -6.64 4.26
C CYS A 418 -13.49 -7.22 5.15
N PRO A 419 -14.51 -7.90 4.58
CA PRO A 419 -15.63 -8.48 5.33
C PRO A 419 -15.20 -9.55 6.35
N GLN A 420 -14.01 -10.14 6.18
CA GLN A 420 -13.41 -11.05 7.16
C GLN A 420 -12.94 -10.35 8.44
N VAL A 421 -12.93 -9.01 8.49
CA VAL A 421 -12.58 -8.22 9.67
C VAL A 421 -13.69 -7.23 10.02
N LEU A 422 -14.28 -6.55 9.06
CA LEU A 422 -15.44 -5.69 9.27
C LEU A 422 -16.45 -6.03 8.19
N ASP A 423 -17.56 -6.65 8.58
CA ASP A 423 -18.69 -6.76 7.66
C ASP A 423 -19.22 -5.37 7.27
N ARG A 424 -20.17 -5.30 6.33
CA ARG A 424 -20.65 -4.03 5.80
C ARG A 424 -21.24 -3.11 6.88
N GLU A 425 -21.94 -3.67 7.88
CA GLU A 425 -22.52 -2.90 8.98
C GLU A 425 -21.43 -2.41 9.93
N GLU A 426 -20.50 -3.28 10.31
CA GLU A 426 -19.33 -2.97 11.13
C GLU A 426 -18.43 -1.92 10.46
N ALA A 427 -18.21 -2.00 9.16
CA ALA A 427 -17.42 -1.03 8.41
C ALA A 427 -18.11 0.34 8.34
N GLY A 428 -19.43 0.38 8.17
CA GLY A 428 -20.22 1.61 8.29
C GLY A 428 -20.11 2.23 9.69
N ARG A 429 -20.24 1.42 10.75
CA ARG A 429 -20.01 1.86 12.14
C ARG A 429 -18.59 2.36 12.36
N PHE A 430 -17.58 1.66 11.85
CA PHE A 430 -16.18 2.07 11.96
C PHE A 430 -15.94 3.41 11.27
N ALA A 431 -16.49 3.63 10.08
CA ALA A 431 -16.40 4.91 9.39
C ALA A 431 -17.01 6.04 10.22
N LEU A 432 -18.18 5.83 10.83
CA LEU A 432 -18.85 6.79 11.71
C LEU A 432 -18.16 6.99 13.08
N ALA A 433 -17.41 6.00 13.54
CA ALA A 433 -16.70 6.08 14.82
C ALA A 433 -15.58 7.12 14.80
N LEU A 434 -14.93 7.33 13.64
CA LEU A 434 -13.85 8.30 13.49
C LEU A 434 -14.31 9.75 13.74
N PRO A 435 -15.36 10.29 13.07
CA PRO A 435 -15.85 11.63 13.36
C PRO A 435 -16.40 11.76 14.79
N ALA A 436 -17.10 10.74 15.33
CA ALA A 436 -17.58 10.77 16.72
C ALA A 436 -16.42 10.87 17.74
N LEU A 437 -15.31 10.17 17.48
CA LEU A 437 -14.11 10.26 18.30
C LEU A 437 -13.45 11.64 18.20
N LEU A 438 -13.38 12.23 17.01
CA LEU A 438 -12.86 13.59 16.81
C LEU A 438 -13.70 14.64 17.52
N GLU A 439 -15.03 14.52 17.46
CA GLU A 439 -15.97 15.41 18.13
C GLU A 439 -15.77 15.39 19.66
N ALA A 440 -15.62 14.20 20.24
CA ALA A 440 -15.29 14.05 21.65
C ALA A 440 -13.90 14.64 21.97
N ALA A 441 -12.90 14.37 21.14
CA ALA A 441 -11.53 14.85 21.32
C ALA A 441 -11.40 16.38 21.18
N ALA A 442 -12.27 17.02 20.41
CA ALA A 442 -12.33 18.47 20.29
C ALA A 442 -12.75 19.14 21.62
N ARG A 443 -13.59 18.45 22.42
CA ARG A 443 -14.06 18.94 23.72
C ARG A 443 -13.09 18.69 24.87
N GLY A 444 -12.21 17.70 24.75
CA GLY A 444 -11.22 17.36 25.77
C GLY A 444 -10.60 15.98 25.58
N PRO A 445 -9.76 15.52 26.52
CA PRO A 445 -9.20 14.17 26.49
C PRO A 445 -10.29 13.10 26.49
N VAL A 446 -10.13 12.06 25.67
CA VAL A 446 -11.10 10.94 25.56
C VAL A 446 -10.49 9.69 26.18
N PRO A 447 -10.99 9.19 27.32
CA PRO A 447 -10.51 7.96 27.94
C PRO A 447 -10.72 6.75 27.02
N LEU A 448 -9.66 5.95 26.79
CA LEU A 448 -9.76 4.82 25.85
C LEU A 448 -10.72 3.72 26.33
N ALA A 449 -10.89 3.58 27.64
CA ALA A 449 -11.88 2.68 28.24
C ALA A 449 -13.33 3.02 27.84
N GLY A 450 -13.61 4.29 27.48
CA GLY A 450 -14.92 4.76 27.02
C GLY A 450 -15.18 4.56 25.52
N LEU A 451 -14.17 4.20 24.73
CA LEU A 451 -14.32 3.99 23.28
C LEU A 451 -15.48 3.06 22.88
N PRO A 452 -15.74 1.93 23.57
CA PRO A 452 -16.83 1.03 23.18
C PRO A 452 -18.20 1.71 23.26
N ALA A 453 -18.43 2.50 24.32
CA ALA A 453 -19.68 3.22 24.50
C ALA A 453 -19.82 4.39 23.51
N LEU A 454 -18.70 5.06 23.19
CA LEU A 454 -18.68 6.19 22.24
C LEU A 454 -18.91 5.74 20.80
N THR A 455 -18.35 4.59 20.40
CA THR A 455 -18.24 4.18 19.00
C THR A 455 -19.14 3.00 18.62
N GLY A 456 -19.62 2.23 19.61
CA GLY A 456 -20.32 0.98 19.38
C GLY A 456 -19.45 -0.14 18.79
N LEU A 457 -18.13 0.05 18.68
CA LEU A 457 -17.22 -0.94 18.10
C LEU A 457 -16.94 -2.11 19.05
N GLY A 458 -17.15 -3.32 18.52
CA GLY A 458 -16.78 -4.58 19.16
C GLY A 458 -15.27 -4.78 19.27
N GLY A 459 -14.87 -5.83 19.99
CA GLY A 459 -13.49 -6.30 20.08
C GLY A 459 -13.15 -7.34 19.01
N ALA A 460 -12.05 -8.07 19.21
CA ALA A 460 -11.68 -9.22 18.38
C ALA A 460 -12.71 -10.36 18.51
N VAL A 461 -12.98 -11.07 17.41
CA VAL A 461 -13.80 -12.29 17.43
C VAL A 461 -12.87 -13.50 17.34
N ARG A 462 -12.67 -14.20 18.45
CA ARG A 462 -11.79 -15.39 18.52
C ARG A 462 -12.58 -16.58 19.07
N THR A 463 -13.24 -17.29 18.18
CA THR A 463 -13.88 -18.59 18.42
C THR A 463 -12.87 -19.70 18.11
N GLY A 464 -12.79 -20.73 18.95
CA GLY A 464 -11.86 -21.86 18.75
C GLY A 464 -10.62 -21.81 19.65
N ALA A 465 -9.58 -22.55 19.25
CA ALA A 465 -8.40 -22.80 20.06
C ALA A 465 -7.31 -21.75 19.84
N TRP A 466 -7.57 -20.51 20.25
CA TRP A 466 -6.61 -19.41 20.11
C TRP A 466 -5.56 -19.41 21.24
N GLN A 467 -4.30 -19.22 20.87
CA GLN A 467 -3.19 -19.03 21.82
C GLN A 467 -2.40 -17.79 21.46
N ARG A 468 -1.81 -17.16 22.48
CA ARG A 468 -0.83 -16.10 22.28
C ARG A 468 0.56 -16.71 22.37
N ILE A 469 1.30 -16.61 21.28
CA ILE A 469 2.69 -17.06 21.17
C ILE A 469 3.53 -15.82 20.92
N GLU A 470 4.44 -15.53 21.85
CA GLU A 470 5.15 -14.25 21.90
C GLU A 470 4.15 -13.06 21.87
N ASN A 471 4.13 -12.30 20.77
CA ASN A 471 3.26 -11.16 20.55
C ASN A 471 2.18 -11.43 19.47
N SER A 472 2.04 -12.66 19.00
CA SER A 472 1.11 -13.04 17.95
C SER A 472 0.01 -13.95 18.50
N TRP A 473 -1.23 -13.65 18.13
CA TRP A 473 -2.37 -14.54 18.33
C TRP A 473 -2.42 -15.52 17.18
N VAL A 474 -2.50 -16.81 17.50
CA VAL A 474 -2.57 -17.91 16.53
C VAL A 474 -3.77 -18.80 16.82
N ASP A 475 -4.41 -19.28 15.77
CA ASP A 475 -5.44 -20.32 15.85
C ASP A 475 -4.76 -21.69 15.70
N LEU A 476 -4.82 -22.52 16.74
CA LEU A 476 -4.18 -23.84 16.73
C LEU A 476 -4.74 -24.76 15.64
N ASP A 477 -6.01 -24.60 15.25
CA ASP A 477 -6.60 -25.40 14.17
C ASP A 477 -6.07 -24.93 12.81
N ALA A 478 -5.91 -23.63 12.62
CA ALA A 478 -5.28 -23.07 11.42
C ALA A 478 -3.80 -23.47 11.31
N VAL A 479 -3.08 -23.54 12.43
CA VAL A 479 -1.69 -24.06 12.48
C VAL A 479 -1.66 -25.53 12.06
N ARG A 480 -2.52 -26.38 12.64
CA ARG A 480 -2.60 -27.80 12.29
C ARG A 480 -2.88 -27.98 10.78
N ALA A 481 -3.85 -27.25 10.25
CA ALA A 481 -4.18 -27.27 8.83
C ALA A 481 -3.00 -26.83 7.96
N LEU A 482 -2.35 -25.70 8.28
CA LEU A 482 -1.15 -25.23 7.58
C LEU A 482 -0.07 -26.32 7.51
N VAL A 483 0.28 -26.92 8.65
CA VAL A 483 1.40 -27.87 8.72
C VAL A 483 1.07 -29.16 7.98
N VAL A 484 -0.16 -29.68 8.13
CA VAL A 484 -0.60 -30.89 7.42
C VAL A 484 -0.63 -30.65 5.91
N ASP A 485 -1.23 -29.54 5.46
CA ASP A 485 -1.32 -29.17 4.05
C ASP A 485 0.07 -29.00 3.42
N ALA A 486 0.98 -28.33 4.13
CA ALA A 486 2.31 -28.01 3.62
C ALA A 486 3.22 -29.25 3.50
N LEU A 487 3.19 -30.13 4.50
CA LEU A 487 4.12 -31.25 4.58
C LEU A 487 3.63 -32.48 3.79
N GLY A 488 2.32 -32.71 3.69
CA GLY A 488 1.77 -33.86 2.99
C GLY A 488 2.12 -35.22 3.60
N THR A 489 2.68 -35.25 4.82
CA THR A 489 3.04 -36.46 5.57
C THR A 489 2.21 -36.57 6.86
N ALA A 490 2.19 -37.76 7.47
CA ALA A 490 1.56 -37.95 8.77
C ALA A 490 2.21 -36.99 9.78
N THR A 491 1.42 -36.04 10.29
CA THR A 491 1.90 -34.99 11.19
C THR A 491 0.92 -34.76 12.32
N ARG A 492 1.45 -34.56 13.53
CA ARG A 492 0.71 -34.11 14.71
C ARG A 492 1.34 -32.83 15.24
N VAL A 493 0.55 -31.78 15.40
CA VAL A 493 1.00 -30.54 16.06
C VAL A 493 0.42 -30.50 17.46
N ASP A 494 1.24 -30.22 18.46
CA ASP A 494 0.82 -30.03 19.85
C ASP A 494 1.27 -28.65 20.34
N PHE A 495 0.50 -28.07 21.28
CA PHE A 495 0.87 -26.85 21.98
C PHE A 495 1.23 -27.21 23.42
N VAL A 496 2.52 -27.14 23.76
CA VAL A 496 3.08 -27.56 25.05
C VAL A 496 3.99 -26.45 25.57
N ASP A 497 3.79 -26.04 26.82
CA ASP A 497 4.59 -25.01 27.51
C ASP A 497 4.80 -23.73 26.69
N GLY A 498 3.73 -23.26 26.02
CA GLY A 498 3.76 -22.04 25.22
C GLY A 498 4.39 -22.19 23.83
N ARG A 499 4.66 -23.41 23.37
CA ARG A 499 5.34 -23.70 22.09
C ARG A 499 4.56 -24.69 21.24
N LEU A 500 4.60 -24.48 19.92
CA LEU A 500 4.13 -25.42 18.91
C LEU A 500 5.23 -26.43 18.61
N ILE A 501 4.88 -27.71 18.76
CA ILE A 501 5.74 -28.85 18.45
C ILE A 501 5.07 -29.66 17.36
N ALA A 502 5.72 -29.82 16.21
CA ALA A 502 5.27 -30.72 15.14
C ALA A 502 6.03 -32.04 15.19
N ARG A 503 5.29 -33.13 15.39
CA ARG A 503 5.78 -34.50 15.27
C ARG A 503 5.42 -35.02 13.88
N ILE A 504 6.42 -35.49 13.14
CA ILE A 504 6.30 -35.84 11.73
C ILE A 504 6.80 -37.28 11.55
N ALA A 505 6.05 -38.12 10.86
CA ALA A 505 6.48 -39.45 10.49
C ALA A 505 6.73 -39.52 8.98
N THR A 506 7.91 -39.99 8.58
CA THR A 506 8.33 -40.03 7.17
C THR A 506 9.30 -41.19 6.91
N ASP A 507 9.23 -41.73 5.69
CA ASP A 507 10.17 -42.73 5.17
C ASP A 507 11.33 -42.07 4.39
N ASP A 508 11.28 -40.75 4.18
CA ASP A 508 12.33 -40.01 3.47
C ASP A 508 13.53 -39.73 4.40
N PRO A 509 14.71 -40.34 4.15
CA PRO A 509 15.90 -40.14 4.97
C PRO A 509 16.50 -38.73 4.82
N GLY A 510 16.12 -37.97 3.78
CA GLY A 510 16.53 -36.58 3.59
C GLY A 510 15.66 -35.56 4.33
N PHE A 511 14.56 -36.01 4.95
CA PHE A 511 13.61 -35.14 5.60
C PHE A 511 14.12 -34.70 6.99
N THR A 512 14.42 -33.41 7.13
CA THR A 512 14.98 -32.82 8.35
C THR A 512 14.06 -31.72 8.91
N PRO A 513 14.25 -31.30 10.18
CA PRO A 513 13.59 -30.12 10.71
C PRO A 513 13.75 -28.86 9.85
N LEU A 514 14.90 -28.69 9.18
CA LEU A 514 15.14 -27.56 8.28
C LEU A 514 14.27 -27.63 7.02
N VAL A 515 14.12 -28.83 6.44
CA VAL A 515 13.23 -29.05 5.28
C VAL A 515 11.78 -28.78 5.69
N ALA A 516 11.31 -29.41 6.78
CA ALA A 516 9.96 -29.22 7.29
C ALA A 516 9.65 -27.74 7.56
N HIS A 517 10.59 -27.04 8.19
CA HIS A 517 10.40 -25.63 8.49
C HIS A 517 10.31 -24.75 7.25
N ARG A 518 11.21 -24.93 6.28
CA ARG A 518 11.17 -24.19 5.01
C ARG A 518 9.87 -24.41 4.26
N THR A 519 9.42 -25.66 4.15
CA THR A 519 8.15 -26.00 3.48
C THR A 519 6.96 -25.31 4.16
N VAL A 520 6.93 -25.29 5.50
CA VAL A 520 5.85 -24.61 6.24
C VAL A 520 5.92 -23.08 6.07
N ILE A 521 7.12 -22.48 6.06
CA ILE A 521 7.29 -21.04 5.80
C ILE A 521 6.82 -20.65 4.41
N GLU A 522 7.15 -21.44 3.39
CA GLU A 522 6.73 -21.21 2.00
C GLU A 522 5.21 -21.28 1.84
N ALA A 523 4.52 -22.04 2.71
CA ALA A 523 3.07 -22.17 2.73
C ALA A 523 2.32 -21.13 3.60
N LEU A 524 3.04 -20.29 4.37
CA LEU A 524 2.43 -19.25 5.22
C LEU A 524 1.70 -18.12 4.49
N PRO A 525 2.10 -17.65 3.27
CA PRO A 525 1.44 -16.52 2.62
C PRO A 525 -0.09 -16.70 2.52
N GLY A 526 -0.84 -15.73 3.03
CA GLY A 526 -2.32 -15.75 3.06
C GLY A 526 -2.94 -16.45 4.28
N ARG A 527 -2.13 -17.03 5.18
CA ARG A 527 -2.58 -17.70 6.41
C ARG A 527 -2.20 -16.91 7.66
N ASP A 528 -2.72 -15.68 7.76
CA ASP A 528 -2.35 -14.67 8.78
C ASP A 528 -2.65 -15.09 10.24
N THR A 529 -3.45 -16.13 10.45
CA THR A 529 -3.85 -16.67 11.76
C THR A 529 -3.01 -17.88 12.19
N ALA A 530 -2.12 -18.38 11.31
CA ALA A 530 -1.25 -19.51 11.57
C ALA A 530 0.21 -19.07 11.80
N MET A 531 1.02 -20.01 12.28
CA MET A 531 2.45 -19.85 12.54
C MET A 531 3.14 -21.21 12.36
N ALA A 532 4.36 -21.20 11.86
CA ALA A 532 5.21 -22.38 11.78
C ALA A 532 5.65 -22.84 13.18
N PRO A 533 5.66 -24.15 13.46
CA PRO A 533 6.15 -24.69 14.72
C PRO A 533 7.53 -24.14 15.14
N GLN A 534 7.73 -23.94 16.45
CA GLN A 534 9.04 -23.61 17.01
C GLN A 534 9.96 -24.82 17.07
N HIS A 535 9.38 -26.03 17.09
CA HIS A 535 10.12 -27.27 17.19
C HIS A 535 9.51 -28.37 16.33
N TYR A 536 10.37 -29.17 15.70
CA TYR A 536 10.01 -30.29 14.86
C TYR A 536 10.72 -31.54 15.39
N VAL A 537 9.96 -32.64 15.51
CA VAL A 537 10.47 -33.97 15.87
C VAL A 537 10.12 -34.90 14.71
N VAL A 538 11.13 -35.44 14.05
CA VAL A 538 10.99 -36.34 12.91
C VAL A 538 11.19 -37.76 13.40
N HIS A 539 10.20 -38.61 13.15
CA HIS A 539 10.20 -40.03 13.47
C HIS A 539 10.34 -40.85 12.19
N ALA A 540 11.00 -42.01 12.29
CA ALA A 540 10.91 -43.03 11.24
C ALA A 540 9.46 -43.51 11.13
N ALA A 541 8.92 -43.70 9.91
CA ALA A 541 7.57 -44.20 9.78
C ALA A 541 7.45 -45.63 10.34
N ALA A 542 6.35 -45.90 11.05
CA ALA A 542 6.03 -47.26 11.51
C ALA A 542 5.43 -48.08 10.35
N HIS A 543 5.68 -49.39 10.33
CA HIS A 543 5.11 -50.35 9.36
C HIS A 543 3.56 -50.28 9.29
N PRO A 544 2.93 -50.62 8.14
CA PRO A 544 1.61 -50.12 7.76
C PRO A 544 0.48 -50.95 8.36
N ALA A 545 0.03 -50.60 9.57
CA ALA A 545 -1.28 -51.02 10.08
C ALA A 545 -1.71 -50.17 11.30
N GLY A 546 -1.92 -48.86 11.10
CA GLY A 546 -2.53 -47.99 12.11
C GLY A 546 -1.96 -46.56 12.15
N PRO A 547 -2.63 -45.62 12.82
CA PRO A 547 -2.06 -44.30 13.08
C PRO A 547 -0.73 -44.43 13.87
N PRO A 548 0.27 -43.55 13.62
CA PRO A 548 1.56 -43.65 14.30
C PRO A 548 1.39 -43.58 15.83
N CYS A 549 1.97 -44.53 16.57
CA CYS A 549 2.19 -44.35 18.01
C CYS A 549 3.36 -43.37 18.18
N TRP A 550 3.06 -42.09 18.34
CA TRP A 550 4.05 -41.02 18.43
C TRP A 550 4.97 -41.15 19.65
N ASP A 551 4.48 -41.77 20.72
CA ASP A 551 5.17 -41.87 22.00
C ASP A 551 6.24 -42.99 22.01
N ASP A 552 6.15 -43.97 21.10
CA ASP A 552 7.07 -45.11 21.00
C ASP A 552 7.90 -45.13 19.69
N ALA A 553 7.68 -44.18 18.78
CA ALA A 553 8.35 -44.12 17.48
C ALA A 553 9.77 -43.55 17.57
N THR A 554 10.75 -44.20 16.93
CA THR A 554 12.16 -43.77 16.92
C THR A 554 12.32 -42.38 16.31
N VAL A 555 12.83 -41.43 17.11
CA VAL A 555 13.22 -40.09 16.63
C VAL A 555 14.49 -40.20 15.80
N VAL A 556 14.45 -39.72 14.57
CA VAL A 556 15.59 -39.70 13.63
C VAL A 556 16.25 -38.33 13.56
N ALA A 557 15.51 -37.25 13.80
CA ALA A 557 16.03 -35.89 13.86
C ALA A 557 15.07 -34.97 14.64
N GLU A 558 15.61 -33.98 15.35
CA GLU A 558 14.81 -32.97 16.03
C GLU A 558 15.50 -31.59 16.01
N GLY A 559 14.71 -30.52 16.10
CA GLY A 559 15.24 -29.16 16.11
C GLY A 559 14.22 -28.11 15.69
N SER A 560 14.63 -26.84 15.71
CA SER A 560 13.75 -25.73 15.32
C SER A 560 13.60 -25.56 13.81
N GLY A 561 14.49 -26.17 13.01
CA GLY A 561 14.58 -25.94 11.58
C GLY A 561 15.04 -24.52 11.18
N ARG A 562 15.38 -23.66 12.15
CA ARG A 562 15.85 -22.29 11.87
C ARG A 562 17.28 -22.33 11.35
N CYS A 563 17.55 -21.59 10.28
CA CYS A 563 18.83 -21.64 9.58
C CYS A 563 19.84 -20.63 10.20
N PRO A 564 21.01 -21.08 10.69
CA PRO A 564 22.02 -20.21 11.28
C PRO A 564 22.55 -19.13 10.33
N GLU A 565 22.62 -19.40 9.02
CA GLU A 565 23.06 -18.44 8.02
C GLU A 565 22.07 -17.25 7.92
N ILE A 566 20.77 -17.53 8.00
CA ILE A 566 19.72 -16.50 8.01
C ILE A 566 19.83 -15.67 9.29
N ALA A 567 20.05 -16.31 10.43
CA ALA A 567 20.32 -15.61 11.70
C ALA A 567 21.55 -14.71 11.59
N GLY A 568 22.63 -15.16 10.94
CA GLY A 568 23.83 -14.38 10.68
C GLY A 568 23.61 -13.15 9.79
N ARG A 569 22.67 -13.22 8.83
CA ARG A 569 22.30 -12.05 8.01
C ARG A 569 21.60 -10.95 8.82
N LEU A 570 20.83 -11.34 9.83
CA LEU A 570 20.07 -10.43 10.70
C LEU A 570 20.83 -10.07 11.99
N ALA A 571 22.02 -10.61 12.25
CA ALA A 571 22.80 -10.21 13.41
C ALA A 571 23.16 -8.71 13.33
N PRO A 572 23.11 -7.95 14.45
CA PRO A 572 23.58 -6.57 14.47
C PRO A 572 25.05 -6.54 14.03
N ARG A 573 25.34 -5.84 12.94
CA ARG A 573 26.71 -5.62 12.46
C ARG A 573 27.35 -4.42 13.11
#